data_AF-A0A7S2RE51-F1
#
_entry.id   AF-A0A7S2RE51-F1
#
_cell.length_a   1.000
_cell.length_b   1.000
_cell.length_c   1.000
_cell.angle_alpha   90.00
_cell.angle_beta   90.00
_cell.angle_gamma   90.00
#
_symmetry.space_group_name_H-M   'P 1'
#
loop_
_entity.id
_entity.type
_entity.pdbx_description
1 polymer ?
#
loop_
_entity_poly.entity_id
_entity_poly.type
_entity_poly.pdbx_seq_one_letter_code
_entity_poly.pdbx_strand_id
1 'polypeptide(L)'
;LRLPTKEEAIQIYDESVASREVPIIYEALAHSESEENNAVEVVMQTASSFELGFEGLAIQELIGHMAYNSAFNQLRTKEQLGYIVSAFTKKITGGGNAFCVLVQSSNTLPP
;
A
#
# COMPACT_ATOMS: atom_id res chain seq x y z
N LEU A 1 12.05 -11.63 -1.02
CA LEU A 1 12.05 -11.35 0.43
C LEU A 1 10.68 -11.74 0.96
N ARG A 2 10.59 -12.68 1.90
CA ARG A 2 9.32 -13.06 2.54
C ARG A 2 9.10 -12.11 3.72
N LEU A 3 7.89 -11.55 3.83
CA LEU A 3 7.52 -10.76 5.01
C LEU A 3 7.35 -11.69 6.22
N PRO A 4 7.78 -11.27 7.43
CA PRO A 4 7.63 -12.06 8.62
C PRO A 4 6.15 -12.30 8.96
N THR A 5 5.87 -13.49 9.45
CA THR A 5 4.59 -13.88 10.07
C THR A 5 4.34 -13.07 11.35
N LYS A 6 3.10 -13.10 11.87
CA LYS A 6 2.75 -12.37 13.09
C LYS A 6 3.62 -12.84 14.27
N GLU A 7 3.86 -14.14 14.36
CA GLU A 7 4.71 -14.77 15.37
C GLU A 7 6.17 -14.31 15.23
N GLU A 8 6.69 -14.24 14.01
CA GLU A 8 8.04 -13.73 13.73
C GLU A 8 8.16 -12.23 14.04
N ALA A 9 7.15 -11.43 13.73
CA ALA A 9 7.14 -9.99 14.01
C ALA A 9 7.14 -9.72 15.53
N ILE A 10 6.41 -10.50 16.33
CA ILE A 10 6.41 -10.41 17.80
C ILE A 10 7.79 -10.72 18.37
N GLN A 11 8.50 -11.71 17.81
CA GLN A 11 9.86 -12.03 18.24
C GLN A 11 10.87 -10.92 17.91
N ILE A 12 10.69 -10.22 16.78
CA ILE A 12 11.61 -9.17 16.31
C ILE A 12 11.33 -7.83 17.02
N TYR A 13 10.06 -7.50 17.23
CA TYR A 13 9.61 -6.17 17.62
C TYR A 13 8.82 -6.11 18.92
N ASP A 14 8.79 -7.20 19.70
CA ASP A 14 8.11 -7.38 20.98
C ASP A 14 6.56 -7.53 20.93
N GLU A 15 5.98 -7.85 22.10
CA GLU A 15 4.54 -8.10 22.28
C GLU A 15 3.67 -6.86 22.01
N SER A 16 4.24 -5.65 22.02
CA SER A 16 3.51 -4.42 21.68
C SER A 16 3.02 -4.40 20.23
N VAL A 17 3.63 -5.21 19.35
CA VAL A 17 3.18 -5.38 17.96
C VAL A 17 2.03 -6.37 17.85
N ALA A 18 1.86 -7.28 18.82
CA ALA A 18 0.78 -8.27 18.81
C ALA A 18 -0.61 -7.64 18.96
N SER A 19 -0.67 -6.53 19.70
CA SER A 19 -1.90 -5.78 20.03
C SER A 19 -2.18 -4.62 19.08
N ARG A 20 -1.25 -4.28 18.18
CA ARG A 20 -1.49 -3.24 17.16
C ARG A 20 -2.48 -3.76 16.13
N GLU A 21 -3.58 -3.04 15.95
CA GLU A 21 -4.51 -3.30 14.87
C GLU A 21 -3.77 -3.15 13.53
N VAL A 22 -3.97 -4.12 12.65
CA VAL A 22 -3.42 -4.08 11.29
C VAL A 22 -3.98 -2.85 10.58
N PRO A 23 -3.16 -2.07 9.85
CA PRO A 23 -3.64 -0.92 9.09
C PRO A 23 -4.86 -1.30 8.27
N ILE A 24 -5.92 -0.48 8.34
CA ILE A 24 -7.14 -0.72 7.57
C ILE A 24 -6.76 -0.72 6.09
N ILE A 25 -6.98 -1.87 5.45
CA ILE A 25 -6.78 -2.04 4.01
C ILE A 25 -8.13 -1.74 3.35
N TYR A 26 -8.19 -0.62 2.63
CA TYR A 26 -9.33 -0.28 1.80
C TYR A 26 -8.95 -0.49 0.34
N GLU A 27 -9.77 -1.25 -0.38
CA GLU A 27 -9.60 -1.46 -1.81
C GLU A 27 -10.66 -0.67 -2.58
N ALA A 28 -10.21 0.24 -3.43
CA ALA A 28 -11.07 0.95 -4.37
C ALA A 28 -10.90 0.38 -5.77
N LEU A 29 -11.92 -0.33 -6.25
CA LEU A 29 -12.01 -0.76 -7.64
C LEU A 29 -12.75 0.28 -8.47
N ALA A 30 -12.07 0.83 -9.47
CA ALA A 30 -12.68 1.59 -10.54
C ALA A 30 -12.86 0.67 -11.75
N HIS A 31 -14.10 0.26 -12.00
CA HIS A 31 -14.54 -0.46 -13.19
C HIS A 31 -15.47 0.46 -13.99
N SER A 32 -15.27 0.52 -15.31
CA SER A 32 -16.16 1.23 -16.23
C SER A 32 -16.54 0.30 -17.37
N GLU A 33 -17.83 0.12 -17.62
CA GLU A 33 -18.34 -0.73 -18.70
C GLU A 33 -17.91 -0.24 -20.10
N SER A 34 -17.52 1.03 -20.22
CA SER A 34 -17.07 1.64 -21.48
C SER A 34 -15.55 1.66 -21.65
N GLU A 35 -14.79 1.39 -20.59
CA GLU A 35 -13.33 1.42 -20.63
C GLU A 35 -12.77 0.00 -20.68
N GLU A 36 -11.79 -0.23 -21.53
CA GLU A 36 -11.12 -1.54 -21.65
C GLU A 36 -10.28 -1.88 -20.40
N ASN A 37 -9.97 -0.87 -19.58
CA ASN A 37 -9.11 -0.99 -18.42
C ASN A 37 -9.86 -0.86 -17.09
N ASN A 38 -9.42 -1.65 -16.12
CA ASN A 38 -9.80 -1.58 -14.71
C ASN A 38 -8.67 -0.99 -13.89
N ALA A 39 -8.99 -0.28 -12.81
CA ALA A 39 -7.99 0.17 -11.86
C ALA A 39 -8.34 -0.26 -10.44
N VAL A 40 -7.33 -0.69 -9.69
CA VAL A 40 -7.41 -1.00 -8.27
C VAL A 40 -6.44 -0.12 -7.51
N GLU A 41 -6.94 0.54 -6.48
CA GLU A 41 -6.11 1.20 -5.48
C GLU A 41 -6.26 0.49 -4.13
N VAL A 42 -5.17 -0.10 -3.66
CA VAL A 42 -5.06 -0.66 -2.32
C VAL A 42 -4.50 0.42 -1.40
N VAL A 43 -5.30 0.84 -0.43
CA VAL A 43 -4.99 1.89 0.54
C VAL A 43 -4.74 1.24 1.89
N MET A 44 -3.49 1.28 2.37
CA MET A 44 -3.12 0.86 3.72
C MET A 44 -3.06 2.10 4.62
N GLN A 45 -4.13 2.33 5.38
CA GLN A 45 -4.21 3.45 6.31
C GLN A 45 -3.26 3.24 7.48
N THR A 46 -2.39 4.21 7.74
CA THR A 46 -1.50 4.23 8.90
C THR A 46 -2.19 4.97 10.06
N ALA A 47 -1.61 6.07 10.55
CA ALA A 47 -2.15 6.86 11.65
C ALA A 47 -2.32 8.34 11.25
N SER A 48 -2.91 9.13 12.14
CA SER A 48 -2.99 10.57 11.95
C SER A 48 -1.59 11.21 11.94
N SER A 49 -1.45 12.39 11.34
CA SER A 49 -0.17 13.12 11.40
C SER A 49 0.25 13.46 12.83
N PHE A 50 -0.73 13.62 13.72
CA PHE A 50 -0.48 13.89 15.13
C PHE A 50 0.18 12.69 15.80
N GLU A 51 -0.34 11.49 15.58
CA GLU A 51 0.19 10.25 16.17
C GLU A 51 1.54 9.83 15.56
N LEU A 52 1.72 10.05 14.25
CA LEU A 52 2.99 9.72 13.58
C LEU A 52 4.12 10.67 13.98
N GLY A 53 3.81 11.93 14.28
CA GLY A 53 4.82 12.97 14.44
C GLY A 53 5.70 13.15 13.19
N PHE A 54 6.78 13.92 13.32
CA PHE A 54 7.70 14.15 12.20
C PHE A 54 8.44 12.88 11.77
N GLU A 55 8.84 12.05 12.72
CA GLU A 55 9.59 10.83 12.46
C GLU A 55 8.75 9.81 11.68
N GLY A 56 7.50 9.55 12.12
CA GLY A 56 6.62 8.62 11.44
C GLY A 56 6.25 9.08 10.03
N LEU A 57 6.07 10.39 9.81
CA LEU A 57 5.86 10.95 8.47
C LEU A 57 7.08 10.77 7.58
N ALA A 58 8.29 11.01 8.10
CA ALA A 58 9.54 10.80 7.34
C ALA A 58 9.76 9.33 6.99
N ILE A 59 9.48 8.41 7.92
CA ILE A 59 9.54 6.96 7.69
C ILE A 59 8.56 6.56 6.60
N GLN A 60 7.32 7.05 6.67
CA GLN A 60 6.29 6.74 5.68
C GLN A 60 6.73 7.19 4.27
N GLU A 61 7.35 8.36 4.16
CA GLU A 61 7.84 8.88 2.88
C GLU A 61 9.05 8.10 2.35
N LEU A 62 9.95 7.69 3.24
CA LEU A 62 11.07 6.82 2.89
C LEU A 62 10.58 5.47 2.35
N ILE A 63 9.57 4.88 2.99
CA ILE A 63 8.92 3.66 2.52
C ILE A 63 8.30 3.88 1.14
N GLY A 64 7.59 5.00 0.93
CA GLY A 64 7.03 5.37 -0.37
C GLY A 64 8.09 5.41 -1.48
N HIS A 65 9.20 6.08 -1.23
CA HIS A 65 10.32 6.16 -2.17
C HIS A 65 10.96 4.81 -2.50
N MET A 66 11.17 3.97 -1.49
CA MET A 66 11.72 2.62 -1.69
C MET A 66 10.75 1.72 -2.45
N ALA A 67 9.46 1.83 -2.14
CA ALA A 67 8.43 1.01 -2.73
C ALA A 67 8.15 1.37 -4.19
N TYR A 68 8.30 2.63 -4.60
CA TYR A 68 8.02 3.07 -5.97
C TYR A 68 8.71 2.21 -7.04
N ASN A 69 10.04 2.07 -6.96
CA ASN A 69 10.80 1.27 -7.92
C ASN A 69 10.53 -0.23 -7.76
N SER A 70 10.30 -0.69 -6.53
CA SER A 70 10.02 -2.09 -6.24
C SER A 70 8.68 -2.54 -6.83
N ALA A 71 7.63 -1.74 -6.64
CA ALA A 71 6.30 -1.96 -7.18
C ALA A 71 6.31 -1.91 -8.71
N PHE A 72 6.98 -0.93 -9.31
CA PHE A 72 7.11 -0.85 -10.77
C PHE A 72 7.80 -2.10 -11.33
N ASN A 73 8.95 -2.51 -10.77
CA ASN A 73 9.66 -3.68 -11.25
C ASN A 73 8.86 -4.97 -11.06
N GLN A 74 8.20 -5.13 -9.92
CA GLN A 74 7.46 -6.36 -9.63
C GLN A 74 6.17 -6.45 -10.44
N LEU A 75 5.28 -5.46 -10.32
CA LEU A 75 3.92 -5.52 -10.84
C LEU A 75 3.85 -5.19 -12.33
N ARG A 76 4.69 -4.26 -12.82
CA ARG A 76 4.72 -3.91 -14.25
C ARG A 76 5.75 -4.72 -15.04
N THR A 77 7.00 -4.81 -14.59
CA THR A 77 8.04 -5.46 -15.40
C THR A 77 7.94 -6.99 -15.38
N LYS A 78 7.79 -7.59 -14.19
CA LYS A 78 7.79 -9.05 -14.05
C LYS A 78 6.41 -9.67 -14.23
N GLU A 79 5.42 -9.16 -13.51
CA GLU A 79 4.06 -9.71 -13.51
C GLU A 79 3.20 -9.16 -14.65
N GLN A 80 3.62 -8.06 -15.28
CA GLN A 80 2.95 -7.44 -16.43
C GLN A 80 1.47 -7.16 -16.19
N LEU A 81 1.10 -6.78 -14.96
CA LEU A 81 -0.28 -6.52 -14.58
C LEU A 81 -0.86 -5.34 -15.37
N GLY A 82 -0.04 -4.35 -15.70
CA GLY A 82 -0.44 -3.29 -16.61
C GLY A 82 0.59 -2.17 -16.72
N TYR A 83 0.28 -1.20 -17.57
CA TYR A 83 1.19 -0.09 -17.85
C TYR A 83 1.26 0.91 -16.68
N ILE A 84 0.14 1.18 -16.01
CA ILE A 84 0.09 2.12 -14.89
C ILE A 84 0.21 1.34 -13.60
N VAL A 85 1.35 1.50 -12.94
CA VAL A 85 1.64 0.97 -11.61
C VAL A 85 2.32 2.08 -10.81
N SER A 86 1.83 2.35 -9.61
CA SER A 86 2.44 3.32 -8.72
C SER A 86 2.31 2.90 -7.26
N ALA A 87 3.34 3.17 -6.47
CA ALA A 87 3.29 3.08 -5.02
C ALA A 87 3.64 4.46 -4.45
N PHE A 88 2.79 4.97 -3.54
CA PHE A 88 2.90 6.34 -3.05
C PHE A 88 2.22 6.51 -1.69
N THR A 89 2.52 7.61 -1.02
CA THR A 89 1.87 8.02 0.22
C THR A 89 0.77 9.04 -0.11
N LYS A 90 -0.34 9.02 0.64
CA LYS A 90 -1.38 10.04 0.50
C LYS A 90 -2.07 10.35 1.81
N LYS A 91 -2.76 11.49 1.82
CA LYS A 91 -3.81 11.79 2.80
C LYS A 91 -5.12 11.15 2.37
N ILE A 92 -5.83 10.56 3.33
CA ILE A 92 -7.16 10.00 3.12
C ILE A 92 -8.23 10.86 3.79
N THR A 93 -9.49 10.62 3.42
CA THR A 93 -10.66 11.23 4.06
C THR A 93 -10.59 11.05 5.58
N GLY A 94 -10.81 12.13 6.33
CA GLY A 94 -10.62 12.13 7.79
C GLY A 94 -9.21 12.52 8.26
N GLY A 95 -8.29 12.86 7.35
CA GLY A 95 -6.98 13.44 7.68
C GLY A 95 -5.89 12.43 8.04
N GLY A 96 -6.21 11.14 8.00
CA GLY A 96 -5.26 10.03 8.16
C GLY A 96 -4.21 10.00 7.06
N ASN A 97 -3.07 9.38 7.34
CA ASN A 97 -2.05 9.08 6.34
C ASN A 97 -2.25 7.64 5.84
N ALA A 98 -1.84 7.37 4.60
CA ALA A 98 -1.89 6.04 4.02
C ALA A 98 -0.72 5.80 3.06
N PHE A 99 -0.34 4.54 2.92
CA PHE A 99 0.51 4.05 1.84
C PHE A 99 -0.38 3.31 0.84
N CYS A 100 -0.22 3.63 -0.44
CA CYS A 100 -1.12 3.19 -1.50
C CYS A 100 -0.35 2.50 -2.61
N VAL A 101 -0.98 1.49 -3.19
CA VAL A 101 -0.54 0.84 -4.43
C VAL A 101 -1.69 0.92 -5.43
N LEU A 102 -1.42 1.52 -6.59
CA LEU A 102 -2.35 1.65 -7.71
C LEU A 102 -1.87 0.79 -8.86
N VAL A 103 -2.78 0.00 -9.42
CA VAL A 103 -2.54 -0.78 -10.65
C VAL A 103 -3.73 -0.56 -11.59
N GLN A 104 -3.44 -0.24 -12.85
CA GLN A 104 -4.43 -0.28 -13.92
C GLN A 104 -4.12 -1.43 -14.88
N SER A 105 -5.10 -2.29 -15.14
CA SER A 105 -4.99 -3.49 -15.97
C SER A 105 -6.16 -3.64 -16.94
N SER A 106 -5.88 -4.07 -18.17
CA SER A 106 -6.90 -4.54 -19.14
C SER A 106 -7.24 -6.02 -19.00
N ASN A 107 -6.38 -6.78 -18.30
CA ASN A 107 -6.36 -8.25 -18.43
C ASN A 107 -6.78 -8.97 -17.14
N THR A 108 -6.69 -8.30 -15.99
CA THR A 108 -6.90 -8.91 -14.69
C THR A 108 -7.79 -8.02 -13.85
N LEU A 109 -8.96 -8.53 -13.46
CA LEU A 109 -9.77 -7.93 -12.42
C LEU A 109 -9.17 -8.26 -11.05
N PRO A 110 -9.17 -7.34 -10.08
CA PRO A 110 -8.82 -7.68 -8.72
C PRO A 110 -9.80 -8.72 -8.14
N PRO A 111 -9.34 -9.59 -7.23
CA PRO A 111 -10.12 -10.69 -6.66
C PRO A 111 -11.31 -10.25 -5.81
#